data_AF-A0A357FPP6-F1
#
_entry.id   AF-A0A357FPP6-F1
#
_cell.length_a   1.000
_cell.length_b   1.000
_cell.length_c   1.000
_cell.angle_alpha   90.00
_cell.angle_beta   90.00
_cell.angle_gamma   90.00
#
_symmetry.space_group_name_H-M   'P 1'
#
loop_
_entity.id
_entity.type
_entity.pdbx_description
1 polymer ?
#
loop_
_entity_poly.entity_id
_entity_poly.type
_entity_poly.pdbx_seq_one_letter_code
_entity_poly.pdbx_strand_id
1 'polypeptide(L)'
;EHGPSLYNEINLFRNVGMTNFGKILLELSKDPAMIFWLDNNENHKDEINENYGRELLELFSMGVGNYTEDDIKNASRSFTGWTFKQPLSLYPYGHHEATFQFLPEDHDYGEKEFLGQRGNFDGGDIIEIIIKQPATARFLSRHLYNFFVEDEIQVPSWETVPPKNPEAIEELTTAFMESRGDMKVVLKTLFSSEFFKESSAKPKVKSPTELIVGVIRQTGEFSRPKPGIHEFAVTTLNGSAIEGPLAVMGQRLMNPPTVEGWHTGFEWIDSGTLSERVGFVEKQFADPNKPGVAEMLSEAGSLDDNPEQLVDRCLDLLGALTVSDETLSSLNAYAKTLSDEKGNAGVHNLIQMAASSVDYQFA
;
A
#
# COMPACT_ATOMS: atom_id res chain seq x y z
N GLU A 1 -19.45 -1.19 -10.89
CA GLU A 1 -18.03 -0.83 -10.99
C GLU A 1 -17.61 -0.76 -12.45
N HIS A 2 -16.89 0.29 -12.84
CA HIS A 2 -16.42 0.47 -14.20
C HIS A 2 -15.02 -0.18 -14.35
N GLY A 3 -15.00 -1.51 -14.49
CA GLY A 3 -13.75 -2.30 -14.55
C GLY A 3 -12.64 -1.74 -15.46
N PRO A 4 -12.96 -1.20 -16.66
CA PRO A 4 -11.95 -0.54 -17.50
C PRO A 4 -11.25 0.65 -16.84
N SER A 5 -11.95 1.47 -16.06
CA SER A 5 -11.37 2.66 -15.44
C SER A 5 -10.33 2.28 -14.38
N LEU A 6 -10.63 1.29 -13.54
CA LEU A 6 -9.69 0.79 -12.52
C LEU A 6 -8.41 0.23 -13.16
N TYR A 7 -8.55 -0.52 -14.27
CA TYR A 7 -7.40 -1.06 -14.98
C TYR A 7 -6.53 0.05 -15.61
N ASN A 8 -7.17 1.09 -16.14
CA ASN A 8 -6.49 2.21 -16.75
C ASN A 8 -5.73 3.04 -15.72
N GLU A 9 -6.31 3.29 -14.56
CA GLU A 9 -5.63 3.98 -13.46
C GLU A 9 -4.40 3.20 -12.97
N ILE A 10 -4.53 1.88 -12.78
CA ILE A 10 -3.38 1.02 -12.41
C ILE A 10 -2.27 1.11 -13.48
N ASN A 11 -2.63 1.13 -14.76
CA ASN A 11 -1.66 1.28 -15.84
C ASN A 11 -1.07 2.70 -15.90
N LEU A 12 -1.85 3.74 -15.60
CA LEU A 12 -1.38 5.11 -15.47
C LEU A 12 -0.24 5.15 -14.45
N PHE A 13 -0.46 4.65 -13.23
CA PHE A 13 0.58 4.62 -12.19
C PHE A 13 1.81 3.80 -12.60
N ARG A 14 1.64 2.67 -13.30
CA ARG A 14 2.78 1.90 -13.84
C ARG A 14 3.59 2.69 -14.87
N ASN A 15 2.94 3.53 -15.67
CA ASN A 15 3.58 4.31 -16.70
C ASN A 15 4.28 5.57 -16.15
N VAL A 16 3.69 6.23 -15.15
CA VAL A 16 4.15 7.54 -14.66
C VAL A 16 4.84 7.50 -13.30
N GLY A 17 4.72 6.41 -12.53
CA GLY A 17 5.22 6.32 -11.15
C GLY A 17 6.73 6.50 -11.00
N MET A 18 7.51 6.21 -12.05
CA MET A 18 8.96 6.42 -12.08
C MET A 18 9.35 7.72 -12.80
N THR A 19 8.43 8.67 -12.97
CA THR A 19 8.71 9.98 -13.59
C THR A 19 8.88 11.05 -12.53
N ASN A 20 8.38 12.26 -12.77
CA ASN A 20 8.40 13.35 -11.81
C ASN A 20 7.08 13.39 -11.02
N PHE A 21 7.12 13.71 -9.73
CA PHE A 21 5.93 13.76 -8.87
C PHE A 21 4.86 14.72 -9.38
N GLY A 22 5.24 15.88 -9.95
CA GLY A 22 4.29 16.79 -10.59
C GLY A 22 3.57 16.15 -11.79
N LYS A 23 4.27 15.29 -12.55
CA LYS A 23 3.63 14.51 -13.62
C LYS A 23 2.67 13.46 -13.06
N ILE A 24 3.02 12.80 -11.94
CA ILE A 24 2.13 11.85 -11.28
C ILE A 24 0.84 12.55 -10.86
N LEU A 25 0.94 13.69 -10.15
CA LEU A 25 -0.22 14.48 -9.75
C LEU A 25 -1.05 14.97 -10.94
N LEU A 26 -0.39 15.46 -12.01
CA LEU A 26 -1.07 15.98 -13.19
C LEU A 26 -1.87 14.90 -13.93
N GLU A 27 -1.29 13.72 -14.10
CA GLU A 27 -1.95 12.61 -14.78
C GLU A 27 -3.06 12.02 -13.90
N LEU A 28 -2.86 11.96 -12.58
CA LEU A 28 -3.91 11.61 -11.61
C LEU A 28 -5.09 12.59 -11.66
N SER A 29 -4.80 13.89 -11.75
CA SER A 29 -5.82 14.95 -11.85
C SER A 29 -6.70 14.84 -13.10
N LYS A 30 -6.21 14.13 -14.12
CA LYS A 30 -6.92 13.90 -15.38
C LYS A 30 -7.60 12.52 -15.41
N ASP A 31 -7.37 11.67 -14.41
CA ASP A 31 -7.95 10.35 -14.38
C ASP A 31 -9.47 10.43 -14.15
N PRO A 32 -10.30 9.83 -15.03
CA PRO A 32 -11.76 9.89 -14.88
C PRO A 32 -12.31 9.25 -13.61
N ALA A 33 -11.66 8.21 -13.07
CA ALA A 33 -12.09 7.60 -11.82
C ALA A 33 -11.87 8.59 -10.67
N MET A 34 -10.73 9.28 -10.64
CA MET A 34 -10.46 10.33 -9.64
C MET A 34 -11.35 11.55 -9.79
N ILE A 35 -11.57 12.04 -11.01
CA ILE A 35 -12.48 13.17 -11.27
C ILE A 35 -13.89 12.85 -10.75
N PHE A 36 -14.36 11.62 -10.94
CA PHE A 36 -15.67 11.19 -10.44
C PHE A 36 -15.67 10.96 -8.93
N TRP A 37 -14.64 10.31 -8.38
CA TRP A 37 -14.56 9.99 -6.95
C TRP A 37 -14.51 11.23 -6.06
N LEU A 38 -13.92 12.31 -6.56
CA LEU A 38 -13.77 13.59 -5.87
C LEU A 38 -14.66 14.70 -6.43
N ASP A 39 -15.69 14.32 -7.18
CA ASP A 39 -16.74 15.20 -7.69
C ASP A 39 -16.23 16.40 -8.51
N ASN A 40 -15.03 16.32 -9.11
CA ASN A 40 -14.51 17.43 -9.91
C ASN A 40 -15.28 17.58 -11.23
N ASN A 41 -16.03 16.56 -11.66
CA ASN A 41 -17.00 16.72 -12.76
C ASN A 41 -18.17 17.66 -12.42
N GLU A 42 -18.37 17.99 -11.14
CA GLU A 42 -19.36 18.97 -10.65
C GLU A 42 -18.70 20.32 -10.30
N ASN A 43 -17.39 20.49 -10.56
CA ASN A 43 -16.64 21.72 -10.28
C ASN A 43 -16.73 22.70 -11.45
N HIS A 44 -17.64 23.67 -11.34
CA HIS A 44 -17.97 24.63 -12.39
C HIS A 44 -17.52 26.03 -11.99
N LYS A 45 -17.13 26.89 -12.96
CA LYS A 45 -16.70 28.27 -12.65
C LYS A 45 -17.71 29.10 -11.84
N ASP A 46 -19.00 28.80 -11.98
CA ASP A 46 -20.10 29.50 -11.31
C ASP A 46 -20.52 28.82 -9.99
N GLU A 47 -20.04 27.59 -9.73
CA GLU A 47 -20.31 26.78 -8.53
C GLU A 47 -19.07 25.93 -8.21
N ILE A 48 -18.16 26.49 -7.41
CA ILE A 48 -16.87 25.86 -7.09
C ILE A 48 -17.09 24.69 -6.13
N ASN A 49 -16.60 23.51 -6.52
CA ASN A 49 -16.52 22.35 -5.64
C ASN A 49 -15.10 22.20 -5.08
N GLU A 50 -14.97 22.29 -3.76
CA GLU A 50 -13.67 22.28 -3.08
C GLU A 50 -13.07 20.89 -2.85
N ASN A 51 -13.82 19.81 -3.10
CA ASN A 51 -13.44 18.46 -2.73
C ASN A 51 -12.08 18.06 -3.33
N TYR A 52 -11.95 18.08 -4.66
CA TYR A 52 -10.68 17.74 -5.32
C TYR A 52 -9.51 18.65 -4.89
N GLY A 53 -9.74 19.97 -4.82
CA GLY A 53 -8.70 20.91 -4.42
C GLY A 53 -8.23 20.69 -2.98
N ARG A 54 -9.13 20.33 -2.07
CA ARG A 54 -8.79 19.95 -0.69
C ARG A 54 -7.95 18.68 -0.65
N GLU A 55 -8.42 17.61 -1.27
CA GLU A 55 -7.71 16.32 -1.23
C GLU A 55 -6.34 16.37 -1.92
N LEU A 56 -6.20 17.17 -2.98
CA LEU A 56 -4.91 17.41 -3.63
C LEU A 56 -3.88 17.98 -2.65
N LEU A 57 -4.27 18.95 -1.81
CA LEU A 57 -3.38 19.57 -0.84
C LEU A 57 -3.21 18.70 0.41
N GLU A 58 -4.31 18.12 0.91
CA GLU A 58 -4.38 17.40 2.17
C GLU A 58 -3.80 16.00 2.09
N LEU A 59 -4.29 15.17 1.17
CA LEU A 59 -3.97 13.73 1.13
C LEU A 59 -2.93 13.37 0.08
N PHE A 60 -2.82 14.14 -1.01
CA PHE A 60 -1.95 13.77 -2.13
C PHE A 60 -0.63 14.50 -2.18
N SER A 61 -0.46 15.63 -1.49
CA SER A 61 0.74 16.43 -1.65
C SER A 61 1.35 16.98 -0.38
N MET A 62 0.66 17.79 0.42
CA MET A 62 1.30 18.61 1.46
C MET A 62 0.95 18.20 2.90
N GLY A 63 -0.20 17.58 3.12
CA GLY A 63 -0.70 17.31 4.47
C GLY A 63 -1.30 18.55 5.13
N VAL A 64 -2.20 18.31 6.10
CA VAL A 64 -2.86 19.34 6.91
C VAL A 64 -1.86 20.29 7.56
N GLY A 65 -2.22 21.57 7.65
CA GLY A 65 -1.44 22.61 8.32
C GLY A 65 -0.44 23.36 7.42
N ASN A 66 -0.34 23.01 6.14
CA ASN A 66 0.62 23.60 5.19
C ASN A 66 -0.01 24.55 4.14
N TYR A 67 -1.32 24.82 4.26
CA TYR A 67 -2.10 25.65 3.35
C TYR A 67 -3.24 26.34 4.11
N THR A 68 -3.81 27.37 3.51
CA THR A 68 -4.98 28.08 4.04
C THR A 68 -6.28 27.62 3.37
N GLU A 69 -7.43 28.01 3.94
CA GLU A 69 -8.72 27.80 3.29
C GLU A 69 -8.83 28.52 1.93
N ASP A 70 -8.19 29.68 1.81
CA ASP A 70 -8.14 30.41 0.54
C ASP A 70 -7.30 29.67 -0.51
N ASP A 71 -6.26 28.95 -0.09
CA ASP A 71 -5.49 28.10 -1.01
C ASP A 71 -6.33 26.95 -1.56
N ILE A 72 -7.20 26.33 -0.74
CA ILE A 72 -8.14 25.29 -1.20
C ILE A 72 -9.08 25.88 -2.26
N LYS A 73 -9.67 27.05 -1.99
CA LYS A 73 -10.59 27.72 -2.93
C LYS A 73 -9.90 28.03 -4.25
N ASN A 74 -8.71 28.63 -4.20
CA ASN A 74 -7.97 28.98 -5.41
C ASN A 74 -7.45 27.77 -6.18
N ALA A 75 -7.05 26.69 -5.50
CA ALA A 75 -6.75 25.41 -6.14
C ALA A 75 -7.99 24.87 -6.86
N SER A 76 -9.13 24.81 -6.18
CA SER A 76 -10.39 24.29 -6.72
C SER A 76 -10.88 25.09 -7.94
N ARG A 77 -10.80 26.44 -7.88
CA ARG A 77 -11.07 27.32 -9.03
C ARG A 77 -10.19 26.98 -10.25
N SER A 78 -8.95 26.56 -10.03
CA SER A 78 -7.99 26.22 -11.10
C SER A 78 -8.29 24.87 -11.77
N PHE A 79 -9.08 24.00 -11.14
CA PHE A 79 -9.53 22.72 -11.70
C PHE A 79 -10.95 22.76 -12.29
N THR A 80 -11.60 23.93 -12.32
CA THR A 80 -12.90 24.10 -12.98
C THR A 80 -12.82 23.74 -14.47
N GLY A 81 -13.88 23.13 -15.01
CA GLY A 81 -13.92 22.67 -16.40
C GLY A 81 -13.09 21.41 -16.69
N TRP A 82 -12.36 20.85 -15.71
CA TRP A 82 -11.73 19.53 -15.85
C TRP A 82 -12.76 18.44 -15.55
N THR A 83 -13.16 17.69 -16.58
CA THR A 83 -14.20 16.68 -16.48
C THR A 83 -13.82 15.43 -17.27
N PHE A 84 -14.75 14.49 -17.42
CA PHE A 84 -14.59 13.32 -18.27
C PHE A 84 -15.80 13.12 -19.17
N LYS A 85 -15.56 12.48 -20.31
CA LYS A 85 -16.60 12.02 -21.21
C LYS A 85 -16.80 10.53 -21.04
N GLN A 86 -18.00 10.14 -20.61
CA GLN A 86 -18.46 8.76 -20.65
C GLN A 86 -19.10 8.49 -22.02
N PRO A 87 -18.57 7.57 -22.86
CA PRO A 87 -19.22 7.21 -24.11
C PRO A 87 -20.56 6.52 -23.82
N LEU A 88 -21.63 6.99 -24.46
CA LEU A 88 -22.94 6.32 -24.40
C LEU A 88 -22.81 4.94 -25.05
N SER A 89 -23.17 3.89 -24.31
CA SER A 89 -23.16 2.54 -24.89
C SER A 89 -24.32 2.37 -25.87
N LEU A 90 -24.01 1.89 -27.08
CA LEU A 90 -25.01 1.53 -28.10
C LEU A 90 -25.83 0.30 -27.70
N TYR A 91 -25.36 -0.48 -26.71
CA TYR A 91 -26.03 -1.67 -26.19
C TYR A 91 -26.18 -1.56 -24.66
N PRO A 92 -27.20 -2.20 -24.05
CA PRO A 92 -27.44 -2.11 -22.61
C PRO A 92 -26.30 -2.67 -21.72
N TYR A 93 -25.33 -3.36 -22.32
CA TYR A 93 -24.21 -3.98 -21.63
C TYR A 93 -22.89 -3.60 -22.32
N GLY A 94 -22.36 -2.42 -22.01
CA GLY A 94 -21.05 -1.98 -22.47
C GLY A 94 -20.40 -1.05 -21.46
N HIS A 95 -19.23 -1.46 -20.95
CA HIS A 95 -18.35 -0.59 -20.18
C HIS A 95 -17.38 0.05 -21.17
N HIS A 96 -17.56 1.34 -21.46
CA HIS A 96 -16.69 2.08 -22.36
C HIS A 96 -15.79 2.99 -21.55
N GLU A 97 -14.51 2.95 -21.85
CA GLU A 97 -13.50 3.81 -21.22
C GLU A 97 -13.96 5.28 -21.20
N ALA A 98 -14.05 5.83 -20.00
CA ALA A 98 -14.18 7.26 -19.81
C ALA A 98 -12.86 7.93 -20.21
N THR A 99 -12.94 9.09 -20.83
CA THR A 99 -11.74 9.85 -21.23
C THR A 99 -11.80 11.25 -20.67
N PHE A 100 -10.66 11.76 -20.19
CA PHE A 100 -10.53 13.15 -19.77
C PHE A 100 -11.03 14.14 -20.83
N GLN A 101 -11.68 15.20 -20.38
CA GLN A 101 -12.12 16.31 -21.20
C GLN A 101 -11.95 17.62 -20.43
N PHE A 102 -11.37 18.63 -21.08
CA PHE A 102 -11.37 20.00 -20.58
C PHE A 102 -12.45 20.81 -21.31
N LEU A 103 -13.27 21.55 -20.56
CA LEU A 103 -14.31 22.45 -21.05
C LEU A 103 -13.90 23.92 -20.79
N PRO A 104 -13.31 24.61 -21.78
CA PRO A 104 -12.85 25.99 -21.61
C PRO A 104 -13.97 26.95 -21.20
N GLU A 105 -15.20 26.75 -21.68
CA GLU A 105 -16.34 27.58 -21.36
C GLU A 105 -16.78 27.52 -19.88
N ASP A 106 -16.36 26.48 -19.17
CA ASP A 106 -16.72 26.18 -17.78
C ASP A 106 -15.54 26.40 -16.81
N HIS A 107 -14.41 26.87 -17.32
CA HIS A 107 -13.24 27.20 -16.53
C HIS A 107 -13.25 28.65 -16.04
N ASP A 108 -12.82 28.86 -14.79
CA ASP A 108 -12.61 30.16 -14.19
C ASP A 108 -11.22 30.72 -14.58
N TYR A 109 -11.20 31.68 -15.51
CA TYR A 109 -9.99 32.41 -15.93
C TYR A 109 -9.68 33.66 -15.08
N GLY A 110 -10.33 33.81 -13.93
CA GLY A 110 -10.03 34.88 -12.99
C GLY A 110 -8.63 34.75 -12.39
N GLU A 111 -8.09 35.88 -11.92
CA GLU A 111 -6.85 35.89 -11.13
C GLU A 111 -7.06 35.12 -9.81
N LYS A 112 -6.03 34.36 -9.42
CA LYS A 112 -5.99 33.48 -8.25
C LYS A 112 -4.73 33.78 -7.47
N GLU A 113 -4.83 33.69 -6.15
CA GLU A 113 -3.69 33.76 -5.25
C GLU A 113 -3.53 32.41 -4.57
N PHE A 114 -2.39 31.75 -4.76
CA PHE A 114 -2.16 30.41 -4.25
C PHE A 114 -0.73 30.29 -3.72
N LEU A 115 -0.59 29.93 -2.44
CA LEU A 115 0.68 29.78 -1.72
C LEU A 115 1.61 31.00 -1.91
N GLY A 116 1.03 32.20 -1.82
CA GLY A 116 1.73 33.48 -1.94
C GLY A 116 2.09 33.92 -3.37
N GLN A 117 1.67 33.17 -4.39
CA GLN A 117 1.84 33.52 -5.80
C GLN A 117 0.52 33.99 -6.40
N ARG A 118 0.56 34.96 -7.33
CA ARG A 118 -0.63 35.49 -8.00
C ARG A 118 -0.53 35.31 -9.50
N GLY A 119 -1.63 34.88 -10.12
CA GLY A 119 -1.70 34.66 -11.56
C GLY A 119 -3.05 34.11 -11.99
N ASN A 120 -3.23 33.99 -13.30
CA ASN A 120 -4.36 33.26 -13.86
C ASN A 120 -3.98 31.78 -13.97
N PHE A 121 -3.96 31.08 -12.83
CA PHE A 121 -3.51 29.71 -12.75
C PHE A 121 -4.56 28.71 -13.25
N ASP A 122 -4.10 27.66 -13.92
CA ASP A 122 -4.85 26.42 -14.15
C ASP A 122 -4.37 25.27 -13.22
N GLY A 123 -5.00 24.10 -13.31
CA GLY A 123 -4.65 22.95 -12.48
C GLY A 123 -3.19 22.49 -12.64
N GLY A 124 -2.58 22.67 -13.82
CA GLY A 124 -1.17 22.39 -14.04
C GLY A 124 -0.27 23.37 -13.30
N ASP A 125 -0.59 24.66 -13.35
CA ASP A 125 0.14 25.70 -12.60
C ASP A 125 0.09 25.46 -11.08
N ILE A 126 -1.08 25.09 -10.56
CA ILE A 126 -1.24 24.73 -9.13
C ILE A 126 -0.29 23.60 -8.75
N ILE A 127 -0.25 22.53 -9.55
CA ILE A 127 0.66 21.39 -9.31
C ILE A 127 2.12 21.83 -9.36
N GLU A 128 2.49 22.69 -10.31
CA GLU A 128 3.85 23.25 -10.39
C GLU A 128 4.24 24.09 -9.18
N ILE A 129 3.28 24.76 -8.54
CA ILE A 129 3.49 25.52 -7.31
C ILE A 129 3.64 24.56 -6.12
N ILE A 130 2.81 23.51 -6.04
CA ILE A 130 2.84 22.49 -4.99
C ILE A 130 4.20 21.77 -4.95
N ILE A 131 4.73 21.33 -6.09
CA ILE A 131 6.01 20.58 -6.11
C ILE A 131 7.22 21.39 -5.64
N LYS A 132 7.11 22.72 -5.59
CA LYS A 132 8.18 23.61 -5.12
C LYS A 132 8.15 23.79 -3.59
N GLN A 133 7.11 23.29 -2.91
CA GLN A 133 6.96 23.43 -1.47
C GLN A 133 7.77 22.36 -0.71
N PRO A 134 8.55 22.75 0.31
CA PRO A 134 9.19 21.78 1.21
C PRO A 134 8.19 20.88 1.94
N ALA A 135 6.97 21.35 2.19
CA ALA A 135 5.90 20.54 2.77
C ALA A 135 5.61 19.30 1.92
N THR A 136 5.50 19.48 0.59
CA THR A 136 5.29 18.40 -0.37
C THR A 136 6.38 17.35 -0.32
N ALA A 137 7.63 17.80 -0.29
CA ALA A 137 8.80 16.95 -0.21
C ALA A 137 8.81 16.10 1.08
N ARG A 138 8.50 16.71 2.24
CA ARG A 138 8.43 16.00 3.53
C ARG A 138 7.27 15.02 3.59
N PHE A 139 6.10 15.42 3.11
CA PHE A 139 4.89 14.58 3.10
C PHE A 139 5.12 13.30 2.30
N LEU A 140 5.60 13.43 1.05
CA LEU A 140 5.93 12.28 0.21
C LEU A 140 7.04 11.42 0.82
N SER A 141 8.09 12.06 1.36
CA SER A 141 9.20 11.34 1.99
C SER A 141 8.74 10.49 3.17
N ARG A 142 7.81 10.99 3.99
CA ARG A 142 7.24 10.26 5.13
C ARG A 142 6.34 9.11 4.67
N HIS A 143 5.57 9.27 3.59
CA HIS A 143 4.85 8.15 2.97
C HIS A 143 5.77 7.05 2.46
N LEU A 144 6.86 7.40 1.79
CA LEU A 144 7.84 6.42 1.29
C LEU A 144 8.56 5.72 2.43
N TYR A 145 8.93 6.45 3.49
CA TYR A 145 9.51 5.87 4.70
C TYR A 145 8.54 4.88 5.37
N ASN A 146 7.29 5.30 5.57
CA ASN A 146 6.23 4.46 6.13
C ASN A 146 6.05 3.16 5.33
N PHE A 147 6.06 3.27 4.00
CA PHE A 147 5.84 2.12 3.12
C PHE A 147 7.04 1.16 3.07
N PHE A 148 8.28 1.66 2.98
CA PHE A 148 9.46 0.82 2.70
C PHE A 148 10.36 0.51 3.90
N VAL A 149 10.28 1.27 5.00
CA VAL A 149 11.28 1.23 6.08
C VAL A 149 10.66 0.78 7.39
N GLU A 150 9.73 1.54 7.94
CA GLU A 150 9.14 1.28 9.25
C GLU A 150 7.75 1.91 9.31
N ASP A 151 6.78 1.23 9.92
CA ASP A 151 5.43 1.77 10.06
C ASP A 151 5.43 3.08 10.87
N GLU A 152 4.81 4.10 10.29
CA GLU A 152 4.50 5.38 10.91
C GLU A 152 3.09 5.36 11.52
N ILE A 153 2.79 6.40 12.31
CA ILE A 153 1.41 6.69 12.70
C ILE A 153 0.58 7.10 11.47
N GLN A 154 -0.76 7.09 11.55
CA GLN A 154 -1.60 7.51 10.43
C GLN A 154 -1.41 8.98 10.04
N VAL A 155 -1.65 9.28 8.76
CA VAL A 155 -1.45 10.59 8.12
C VAL A 155 -2.12 11.74 8.88
N PRO A 156 -3.35 11.62 9.40
CA PRO A 156 -4.00 12.72 10.14
C PRO A 156 -3.24 13.16 11.39
N SER A 157 -2.37 12.31 11.94
CA SER A 157 -1.55 12.65 13.12
C SER A 157 -0.22 13.32 12.76
N TRP A 158 0.15 13.39 11.47
CA TRP A 158 1.48 13.86 11.05
C TRP A 158 1.72 15.35 11.28
N GLU A 159 0.65 16.15 11.36
CA GLU A 159 0.75 17.58 11.70
C GLU A 159 1.30 17.78 13.13
N THR A 160 0.94 16.89 14.06
CA THR A 160 1.26 17.06 15.49
C THR A 160 2.34 16.11 15.98
N VAL A 161 2.55 14.98 15.30
CA VAL A 161 3.50 13.94 15.68
C VAL A 161 4.68 13.93 14.70
N PRO A 162 5.92 14.18 15.15
CA PRO A 162 7.09 14.14 14.28
C PRO A 162 7.35 12.73 13.74
N PRO A 163 8.06 12.59 12.61
CA PRO A 163 8.46 11.28 12.08
C PRO A 163 9.37 10.55 13.07
N LYS A 164 9.31 9.22 13.08
CA LYS A 164 10.16 8.36 13.92
C LYS A 164 11.65 8.55 13.61
N ASN A 165 11.98 8.81 12.34
CA ASN A 165 13.34 9.10 11.91
C ASN A 165 13.40 10.41 11.10
N PRO A 166 13.53 11.58 11.78
CA PRO A 166 13.60 12.88 11.11
C PRO A 166 14.76 13.03 10.14
N GLU A 167 15.89 12.37 10.41
CA GLU A 167 17.09 12.43 9.56
C GLU A 167 16.85 11.74 8.21
N ALA A 168 16.21 10.57 8.22
CA ALA A 168 15.81 9.86 7.00
C ALA A 168 14.82 10.69 6.16
N ILE A 169 13.84 11.34 6.80
CA ILE A 169 12.88 12.21 6.10
C ILE A 169 13.58 13.41 5.47
N GLU A 170 14.55 14.02 6.17
CA GLU A 170 15.29 15.18 5.64
C GLU A 170 16.21 14.79 4.47
N GLU A 171 16.85 13.63 4.52
CA GLU A 171 17.65 13.10 3.40
C GLU A 171 16.80 12.93 2.13
N LEU A 172 15.62 12.30 2.25
CA LEU A 172 14.69 12.11 1.15
C LEU A 172 14.09 13.45 0.66
N THR A 173 13.78 14.36 1.59
CA THR A 173 13.27 15.70 1.31
C THR A 173 14.29 16.49 0.49
N THR A 174 15.57 16.43 0.87
CA THR A 174 16.66 17.09 0.14
C THR A 174 16.76 16.53 -1.28
N ALA A 175 16.77 15.19 -1.44
CA ALA A 175 16.80 14.55 -2.74
C ALA A 175 15.61 14.94 -3.63
N PHE A 176 14.41 15.06 -3.05
CA PHE A 176 13.22 15.53 -3.75
C PHE A 176 13.40 16.99 -4.21
N MET A 177 13.82 17.90 -3.33
CA MET A 177 13.94 19.32 -3.63
C MET A 177 15.02 19.60 -4.68
N GLU A 178 16.18 18.94 -4.59
CA GLU A 178 17.28 19.09 -5.55
C GLU A 178 16.94 18.54 -6.94
N SER A 179 16.25 17.41 -6.98
CA SER A 179 15.80 16.79 -8.23
C SER A 179 14.49 17.36 -8.78
N ARG A 180 13.87 18.31 -8.05
CA ARG A 180 12.54 18.88 -8.33
C ARG A 180 11.45 17.81 -8.44
N GLY A 181 11.52 16.77 -7.61
CA GLY A 181 10.54 15.70 -7.53
C GLY A 181 10.75 14.55 -8.52
N ASP A 182 11.98 14.28 -8.99
CA ASP A 182 12.26 13.08 -9.78
C ASP A 182 12.21 11.82 -8.88
N MET A 183 11.20 10.98 -9.09
CA MET A 183 10.96 9.81 -8.26
C MET A 183 12.07 8.77 -8.39
N LYS A 184 12.79 8.71 -9.51
CA LYS A 184 13.95 7.81 -9.63
C LYS A 184 15.06 8.22 -8.70
N VAL A 185 15.30 9.52 -8.54
CA VAL A 185 16.33 10.04 -7.63
C VAL A 185 15.93 9.77 -6.18
N VAL A 186 14.70 10.12 -5.80
CA VAL A 186 14.18 9.90 -4.44
C VAL A 186 14.22 8.42 -4.05
N LEU A 187 13.69 7.53 -4.91
CA LEU A 187 13.70 6.09 -4.64
C LEU A 187 15.12 5.51 -4.63
N LYS A 188 16.02 6.01 -5.49
CA LYS A 188 17.43 5.60 -5.44
C LYS A 188 18.09 5.99 -4.12
N THR A 189 17.83 7.19 -3.63
CA THR A 189 18.31 7.63 -2.31
C THR A 189 17.75 6.72 -1.22
N LEU A 190 16.44 6.47 -1.22
CA LEU A 190 15.79 5.57 -0.27
C LEU A 190 16.45 4.18 -0.26
N PHE A 191 16.54 3.52 -1.41
CA PHE A 191 17.06 2.14 -1.46
C PHE A 191 18.58 2.03 -1.28
N SER A 192 19.31 3.15 -1.30
CA SER A 192 20.77 3.17 -1.08
C SER A 192 21.15 3.64 0.33
N SER A 193 20.19 4.13 1.11
CA SER A 193 20.43 4.73 2.42
C SER A 193 20.77 3.68 3.48
N GLU A 194 21.34 4.13 4.60
CA GLU A 194 21.60 3.24 5.73
C GLU A 194 20.31 2.83 6.45
N PHE A 195 19.36 3.76 6.61
CA PHE A 195 18.08 3.48 7.26
C PHE A 195 17.27 2.40 6.52
N PHE A 196 17.41 2.28 5.20
CA PHE A 196 16.76 1.21 4.45
C PHE A 196 17.48 -0.13 4.62
N LYS A 197 18.80 -0.16 4.77
CA LYS A 197 19.52 -1.42 5.06
C LYS A 197 19.19 -1.97 6.45
N GLU A 198 18.93 -1.07 7.40
CA GLU A 198 18.53 -1.41 8.76
C GLU A 198 17.03 -1.76 8.87
N SER A 199 16.24 -1.60 7.80
CA SER A 199 14.78 -1.79 7.85
C SER A 199 14.36 -3.21 8.17
N SER A 200 15.18 -4.22 7.82
CA SER A 200 14.88 -5.63 8.09
C SER A 200 14.80 -5.97 9.58
N ALA A 201 15.33 -5.11 10.45
CA ALA A 201 15.25 -5.25 11.90
C ALA A 201 14.14 -4.38 12.52
N LYS A 202 13.35 -3.68 11.70
CA LYS A 202 12.28 -2.78 12.16
C LYS A 202 10.94 -3.52 12.13
N PRO A 203 10.06 -3.29 13.13
CA PRO A 203 8.75 -3.89 13.12
C PRO A 203 7.90 -3.25 12.02
N LYS A 204 7.49 -4.04 11.04
CA LYS A 204 6.54 -3.64 10.00
C LYS A 204 5.42 -4.66 9.87
N VAL A 205 4.16 -4.27 10.01
CA VAL A 205 3.04 -5.20 9.86
C VAL A 205 2.77 -5.47 8.39
N LYS A 206 2.74 -6.75 7.99
CA LYS A 206 2.33 -7.16 6.64
C LYS A 206 0.89 -6.74 6.39
N SER A 207 0.62 -6.02 5.30
CA SER A 207 -0.75 -5.89 4.80
C SER A 207 -1.34 -7.27 4.52
N PRO A 208 -2.68 -7.43 4.55
CA PRO A 208 -3.31 -8.71 4.22
C PRO A 208 -2.87 -9.30 2.88
N THR A 209 -2.62 -8.45 1.88
CA THR A 209 -2.11 -8.86 0.58
C THR A 209 -0.68 -9.39 0.67
N GLU A 210 0.21 -8.72 1.39
CA GLU A 210 1.60 -9.18 1.57
C GLU A 210 1.65 -10.51 2.32
N LEU A 211 0.83 -10.66 3.37
CA LEU A 211 0.72 -11.92 4.11
C LEU A 211 0.27 -13.05 3.18
N ILE A 212 -0.85 -12.87 2.49
CA ILE A 212 -1.43 -13.91 1.63
C ILE A 212 -0.49 -14.25 0.48
N VAL A 213 0.03 -13.24 -0.22
CA VAL A 213 0.98 -13.45 -1.34
C VAL A 213 2.28 -14.10 -0.85
N GLY A 214 2.78 -13.71 0.32
CA GLY A 214 3.96 -14.30 0.94
C GLY A 214 3.76 -15.80 1.22
N VAL A 215 2.66 -16.15 1.89
CA VAL A 215 2.34 -17.54 2.26
C VAL A 215 2.10 -18.42 1.04
N ILE A 216 1.34 -17.96 0.04
CA ILE A 216 1.08 -18.78 -1.17
C ILE A 216 2.35 -18.97 -2.02
N ARG A 217 3.30 -18.03 -1.96
CA ARG A 217 4.62 -18.17 -2.59
C ARG A 217 5.49 -19.15 -1.81
N GLN A 218 5.56 -19.00 -0.48
CA GLN A 218 6.34 -19.88 0.40
C GLN A 218 5.87 -21.33 0.35
N THR A 219 4.56 -21.57 0.32
CA THR A 219 4.00 -22.93 0.18
C THR A 219 4.13 -23.50 -1.24
N GLY A 220 4.54 -22.67 -2.22
CA GLY A 220 4.75 -23.09 -3.61
C GLY A 220 3.47 -23.47 -4.35
N GLU A 221 2.29 -23.16 -3.79
CA GLU A 221 1.02 -23.57 -4.36
C GLU A 221 0.73 -22.81 -5.67
N PHE A 222 1.06 -21.53 -5.73
CA PHE A 222 0.77 -20.66 -6.88
C PHE A 222 2.06 -20.04 -7.45
N SER A 223 2.66 -20.70 -8.43
CA SER A 223 3.78 -20.15 -9.23
C SER A 223 3.33 -19.49 -10.53
N ARG A 224 2.07 -19.69 -10.92
CA ARG A 224 1.42 -19.10 -12.10
C ARG A 224 -0.10 -18.98 -11.85
N PRO A 225 -0.82 -18.12 -12.59
CA PRO A 225 -2.28 -18.06 -12.49
C PRO A 225 -2.89 -19.44 -12.80
N LYS A 226 -3.54 -20.04 -11.80
CA LYS A 226 -4.27 -21.30 -11.90
C LYS A 226 -5.63 -21.18 -11.19
N PRO A 227 -6.63 -22.01 -11.54
CA PRO A 227 -7.91 -22.03 -10.82
C PRO A 227 -7.73 -22.13 -9.30
N GLY A 228 -8.63 -21.49 -8.55
CA GLY A 228 -8.57 -21.41 -7.08
C GLY A 228 -7.93 -20.14 -6.53
N ILE A 229 -7.08 -19.42 -7.29
CA ILE A 229 -6.43 -18.19 -6.77
C ILE A 229 -7.42 -17.08 -6.40
N HIS A 230 -8.57 -17.04 -7.09
CA HIS A 230 -9.64 -16.07 -6.82
C HIS A 230 -10.32 -16.30 -5.46
N GLU A 231 -10.23 -17.52 -4.90
CA GLU A 231 -10.86 -17.87 -3.62
C GLU A 231 -10.26 -17.09 -2.44
N PHE A 232 -9.05 -16.55 -2.60
CA PHE A 232 -8.45 -15.66 -1.61
C PHE A 232 -9.12 -14.27 -1.56
N ALA A 233 -9.73 -13.85 -2.66
CA ALA A 233 -10.47 -12.59 -2.76
C ALA A 233 -11.98 -12.80 -2.54
N VAL A 234 -12.58 -13.79 -3.21
CA VAL A 234 -13.99 -14.14 -3.09
C VAL A 234 -14.11 -15.65 -3.11
N THR A 235 -14.67 -16.23 -2.05
CA THR A 235 -14.90 -17.68 -1.95
C THR A 235 -16.39 -18.00 -2.00
N THR A 236 -16.76 -19.28 -1.95
CA THR A 236 -18.15 -19.72 -1.97
C THR A 236 -18.48 -20.55 -0.75
N LEU A 237 -19.56 -20.21 -0.05
CA LEU A 237 -20.12 -21.00 1.04
C LEU A 237 -21.56 -21.37 0.67
N ASN A 238 -21.86 -22.67 0.62
CA ASN A 238 -23.18 -23.21 0.23
C ASN A 238 -23.69 -22.71 -1.14
N GLY A 239 -22.78 -22.46 -2.09
CA GLY A 239 -23.10 -21.95 -3.42
C GLY A 239 -23.28 -20.43 -3.51
N SER A 240 -23.17 -19.71 -2.38
CA SER A 240 -23.20 -18.25 -2.34
C SER A 240 -21.78 -17.68 -2.28
N ALA A 241 -21.52 -16.64 -3.08
CA ALA A 241 -20.27 -15.90 -2.99
C ALA A 241 -20.18 -15.16 -1.65
N ILE A 242 -19.06 -15.31 -0.96
CA ILE A 242 -18.72 -14.59 0.27
C ILE A 242 -17.31 -14.01 0.14
N GLU A 243 -17.02 -13.00 0.95
CA GLU A 243 -15.70 -12.37 1.01
C GLU A 243 -14.63 -13.40 1.38
N GLY A 244 -13.52 -13.41 0.63
CA GLY A 244 -12.38 -14.27 0.89
C GLY A 244 -11.47 -13.72 2.00
N PRO A 245 -10.43 -14.47 2.39
CA PRO A 245 -9.48 -14.07 3.42
C PRO A 245 -8.92 -12.65 3.28
N LEU A 246 -8.63 -12.17 2.06
CA LEU A 246 -8.13 -10.80 1.83
C LEU A 246 -9.10 -9.74 2.36
N ALA A 247 -10.38 -9.87 2.03
CA ALA A 247 -11.41 -8.93 2.41
C ALA A 247 -11.80 -9.08 3.90
N VAL A 248 -11.82 -10.30 4.43
CA VAL A 248 -12.05 -10.56 5.86
C VAL A 248 -10.96 -9.91 6.73
N MET A 249 -9.71 -9.92 6.26
CA MET A 249 -8.58 -9.24 6.92
C MET A 249 -8.55 -7.72 6.67
N GLY A 250 -9.53 -7.16 5.95
CA GLY A 250 -9.71 -5.71 5.77
C GLY A 250 -9.19 -5.13 4.46
N GLN A 251 -8.62 -5.93 3.54
CA GLN A 251 -8.04 -5.42 2.29
C GLN A 251 -8.68 -6.04 1.05
N ARG A 252 -9.78 -5.44 0.60
CA ARG A 252 -10.39 -5.78 -0.69
C ARG A 252 -9.66 -5.10 -1.84
N LEU A 253 -8.87 -5.86 -2.61
CA LEU A 253 -8.12 -5.32 -3.75
C LEU A 253 -9.01 -4.55 -4.73
N MET A 254 -8.47 -3.44 -5.26
CA MET A 254 -9.16 -2.52 -6.19
C MET A 254 -10.41 -1.82 -5.61
N ASN A 255 -10.62 -1.89 -4.30
CA ASN A 255 -11.73 -1.22 -3.61
C ASN A 255 -11.23 -0.62 -2.28
N PRO A 256 -10.46 0.48 -2.34
CA PRO A 256 -10.02 1.17 -1.12
C PRO A 256 -11.22 1.70 -0.33
N PRO A 257 -11.15 1.75 1.01
CA PRO A 257 -12.25 2.18 1.86
C PRO A 257 -12.55 3.68 1.72
N THR A 258 -11.51 4.49 1.47
CA THR A 258 -11.60 5.94 1.28
C THR A 258 -10.63 6.36 0.16
N VAL A 259 -10.66 7.64 -0.19
CA VAL A 259 -9.71 8.20 -1.17
C VAL A 259 -8.26 8.20 -0.66
N GLU A 260 -8.05 8.16 0.67
CA GLU A 260 -6.73 8.00 1.29
C GLU A 260 -6.10 6.63 1.00
N GLY A 261 -6.91 5.66 0.58
CA GLY A 261 -6.49 4.28 0.36
C GLY A 261 -6.68 3.41 1.60
N TRP A 262 -5.77 2.46 1.81
CA TRP A 262 -5.79 1.62 3.01
C TRP A 262 -4.80 2.15 4.04
N HIS A 263 -5.17 2.04 5.32
CA HIS A 263 -4.27 2.35 6.42
C HIS A 263 -3.12 1.33 6.50
N THR A 264 -2.07 1.67 7.23
CA THR A 264 -0.87 0.82 7.38
C THR A 264 -0.60 0.44 8.84
N GLY A 265 0.31 -0.52 9.03
CA GLY A 265 0.81 -0.89 10.34
C GLY A 265 -0.19 -1.63 11.22
N PHE A 266 -0.20 -1.30 12.52
CA PHE A 266 -0.96 -2.02 13.54
C PHE A 266 -2.48 -1.97 13.35
N GLU A 267 -3.01 -1.10 12.48
CA GLU A 267 -4.45 -1.09 12.17
C GLU A 267 -4.91 -2.33 11.40
N TRP A 268 -4.00 -3.10 10.81
CA TRP A 268 -4.30 -4.42 10.28
C TRP A 268 -4.53 -5.48 11.37
N ILE A 269 -4.22 -5.19 12.63
CA ILE A 269 -4.24 -6.12 13.75
C ILE A 269 -5.28 -5.68 14.77
N ASP A 270 -6.39 -6.42 14.79
CA ASP A 270 -7.32 -6.49 15.93
C ASP A 270 -7.50 -7.95 16.35
N SER A 271 -8.27 -8.21 17.42
CA SER A 271 -8.44 -9.57 17.93
C SER A 271 -9.12 -10.52 16.93
N GLY A 272 -9.97 -10.01 16.04
CA GLY A 272 -10.62 -10.77 14.99
C GLY A 272 -9.69 -11.00 13.79
N THR A 273 -9.10 -9.94 13.25
CA THR A 273 -8.21 -10.05 12.08
C THR A 273 -6.96 -10.87 12.41
N LEU A 274 -6.40 -10.77 13.62
CA LEU A 274 -5.25 -11.58 14.03
C LEU A 274 -5.58 -13.07 14.01
N SER A 275 -6.75 -13.47 14.50
CA SER A 275 -7.19 -14.87 14.47
C SER A 275 -7.33 -15.39 13.03
N GLU A 276 -7.91 -14.60 12.14
CA GLU A 276 -8.07 -14.96 10.73
C GLU A 276 -6.72 -15.05 10.01
N ARG A 277 -5.80 -14.14 10.32
CA ARG A 277 -4.44 -14.13 9.76
C ARG A 277 -3.65 -15.36 10.18
N VAL A 278 -3.63 -15.67 11.48
CA VAL A 278 -2.95 -16.87 12.00
C VAL A 278 -3.59 -18.14 11.43
N GLY A 279 -4.92 -18.24 11.48
CA GLY A 279 -5.65 -19.40 10.96
C GLY A 279 -5.46 -19.60 9.45
N PHE A 280 -5.33 -18.52 8.67
CA PHE A 280 -4.98 -18.60 7.26
C PHE A 280 -3.59 -19.22 7.07
N VAL A 281 -2.57 -18.71 7.76
CA VAL A 281 -1.20 -19.24 7.65
C VAL A 281 -1.15 -20.70 8.06
N GLU A 282 -1.71 -21.04 9.22
CA GLU A 282 -1.79 -22.41 9.74
C GLU A 282 -2.41 -23.36 8.71
N LYS A 283 -3.55 -22.97 8.10
CA LYS A 283 -4.24 -23.76 7.08
C LYS A 283 -3.38 -23.94 5.82
N GLN A 284 -2.63 -22.93 5.40
CA GLN A 284 -1.80 -23.04 4.21
C GLN A 284 -0.59 -23.94 4.40
N PHE A 285 -0.01 -23.96 5.60
CA PHE A 285 1.13 -24.83 5.94
C PHE A 285 0.71 -26.24 6.40
N ALA A 286 -0.57 -26.50 6.65
CA ALA A 286 -1.06 -27.79 7.14
C ALA A 286 -0.85 -28.99 6.19
N ASP A 287 -0.75 -28.77 4.87
CA ASP A 287 -0.50 -29.85 3.90
C ASP A 287 0.99 -29.98 3.59
N PRO A 288 1.68 -31.03 4.09
CA PRO A 288 3.12 -31.23 3.87
C PRO A 288 3.46 -31.60 2.42
N ASN A 289 2.48 -31.93 1.58
CA ASN A 289 2.71 -32.28 0.18
C ASN A 289 2.79 -31.05 -0.73
N LYS A 290 2.49 -29.86 -0.21
CA LYS A 290 2.67 -28.63 -0.98
C LYS A 290 4.15 -28.46 -1.34
N PRO A 291 4.49 -28.08 -2.59
CA PRO A 291 5.86 -28.10 -3.07
C PRO A 291 6.84 -27.35 -2.16
N GLY A 292 6.49 -26.15 -1.73
CA GLY A 292 7.35 -25.34 -0.87
C GLY A 292 7.45 -25.88 0.56
N VAL A 293 6.38 -26.46 1.11
CA VAL A 293 6.42 -27.09 2.44
C VAL A 293 7.28 -28.36 2.40
N ALA A 294 7.14 -29.18 1.37
CA ALA A 294 7.96 -30.38 1.18
C ALA A 294 9.45 -30.04 1.02
N GLU A 295 9.76 -28.96 0.29
CA GLU A 295 11.12 -28.44 0.13
C GLU A 295 11.69 -27.98 1.48
N MET A 296 10.95 -27.15 2.24
CA MET A 296 11.35 -26.72 3.58
C MET A 296 11.60 -27.91 4.51
N LEU A 297 10.74 -28.93 4.50
CA LEU A 297 10.93 -30.14 5.30
C LEU A 297 12.19 -30.93 4.92
N SER A 298 12.57 -30.90 3.65
CA SER A 298 13.80 -31.56 3.18
C SER A 298 15.06 -30.81 3.58
N GLU A 299 14.98 -29.48 3.72
CA GLU A 299 16.12 -28.61 4.04
C GLU A 299 16.27 -28.34 5.55
N ALA A 300 15.19 -28.40 6.32
CA ALA A 300 15.19 -28.08 7.75
C ALA A 300 16.04 -29.03 8.60
N GLY A 301 16.30 -30.26 8.13
CA GLY A 301 17.09 -31.28 8.83
C GLY A 301 16.24 -32.29 9.59
N SER A 302 16.78 -32.84 10.69
CA SER A 302 16.12 -33.87 11.50
C SER A 302 15.85 -33.42 12.93
N LEU A 303 14.91 -34.07 13.61
CA LEU A 303 14.68 -33.94 15.06
C LEU A 303 15.86 -34.46 15.90
N ASP A 304 16.79 -35.21 15.29
CA ASP A 304 18.04 -35.66 15.93
C ASP A 304 19.08 -34.53 16.09
N ASP A 305 18.88 -33.40 15.39
CA ASP A 305 19.77 -32.25 15.47
C ASP A 305 19.56 -31.47 16.79
N ASN A 306 20.44 -30.51 17.07
CA ASN A 306 20.23 -29.61 18.20
C ASN A 306 18.90 -28.84 18.02
N PRO A 307 17.96 -28.87 18.99
CA PRO A 307 16.66 -28.23 18.86
C PRO A 307 16.73 -26.73 18.54
N GLU A 308 17.70 -26.01 19.11
CA GLU A 308 17.85 -24.57 18.89
C GLU A 308 18.33 -24.29 17.46
N GLN A 309 19.27 -25.10 16.96
CA GLN A 309 19.71 -25.00 15.55
C GLN A 309 18.61 -25.41 14.56
N LEU A 310 17.73 -26.35 14.93
CA LEU A 310 16.59 -26.72 14.12
C LEU A 310 15.58 -25.57 14.02
N VAL A 311 15.31 -24.89 15.14
CA VAL A 311 14.45 -23.70 15.18
C VAL A 311 15.03 -22.60 14.30
N ASP A 312 16.33 -22.29 14.43
CA ASP A 312 17.00 -21.27 13.61
C ASP A 312 16.84 -21.57 12.12
N ARG A 313 17.07 -22.82 11.69
CA ARG A 313 16.87 -23.22 10.28
C ARG A 313 15.42 -23.10 9.82
N CYS A 314 14.45 -23.43 10.68
CA CYS A 314 13.03 -23.27 10.35
C CYS A 314 12.67 -21.79 10.16
N LEU A 315 13.20 -20.90 11.01
CA LEU A 315 13.01 -19.44 10.88
C LEU A 315 13.66 -18.90 9.61
N ASP A 316 14.86 -19.40 9.26
CA ASP A 316 15.55 -19.06 8.01
C ASP A 316 14.73 -19.47 6.78
N LEU A 317 14.20 -20.70 6.77
CA LEU A 317 13.37 -21.23 5.67
C LEU A 317 12.05 -20.48 5.49
N LEU A 318 11.51 -19.88 6.57
CA LEU A 318 10.32 -19.02 6.52
C LEU A 318 10.60 -17.60 6.03
N GLY A 319 11.83 -17.32 5.59
CA GLY A 319 12.26 -16.06 5.01
C GLY A 319 13.12 -15.22 5.93
N ALA A 320 14.07 -15.84 6.65
CA ALA A 320 14.94 -15.20 7.64
C ALA A 320 14.14 -14.41 8.70
N LEU A 321 13.14 -15.08 9.28
CA LEU A 321 12.23 -14.46 10.23
C LEU A 321 12.97 -14.10 11.53
N THR A 322 13.00 -12.80 11.85
CA THR A 322 13.45 -12.33 13.16
C THR A 322 12.25 -12.36 14.12
N VAL A 323 12.39 -13.10 15.22
CA VAL A 323 11.33 -13.27 16.22
C VAL A 323 11.73 -12.67 17.56
N SER A 324 10.74 -12.35 18.38
CA SER A 324 10.97 -11.89 19.76
C SER A 324 11.61 -12.99 20.62
N ASP A 325 12.30 -12.58 21.69
CA ASP A 325 12.91 -13.52 22.66
C ASP A 325 11.87 -14.48 23.27
N GLU A 326 10.63 -14.02 23.44
CA GLU A 326 9.51 -14.80 23.97
C GLU A 326 9.06 -15.89 22.98
N THR A 327 8.88 -15.53 21.71
CA THR A 327 8.57 -16.49 20.64
C THR A 327 9.69 -17.49 20.45
N LEU A 328 10.95 -17.03 20.42
CA LEU A 328 12.12 -17.90 20.27
C LEU A 328 12.21 -18.91 21.41
N SER A 329 12.04 -18.46 22.66
CA SER A 329 12.05 -19.32 23.84
C SER A 329 10.93 -20.37 23.78
N SER A 330 9.75 -19.97 23.31
CA SER A 330 8.59 -20.87 23.15
C SER A 330 8.81 -21.92 22.07
N LEU A 331 9.36 -21.52 20.91
CA LEU A 331 9.72 -22.44 19.82
C LEU A 331 10.81 -23.43 20.25
N ASN A 332 11.83 -22.96 20.96
CA ASN A 332 12.90 -23.81 21.50
C ASN A 332 12.39 -24.80 22.54
N ALA A 333 11.47 -24.38 23.42
CA ALA A 333 10.82 -25.27 24.37
C ALA A 333 9.97 -26.33 23.66
N TYR A 334 9.21 -25.93 22.63
CA TYR A 334 8.40 -26.85 21.83
C TYR A 334 9.27 -27.85 21.07
N ALA A 335 10.33 -27.40 20.40
CA ALA A 335 11.28 -28.27 19.70
C ALA A 335 11.88 -29.35 20.62
N LYS A 336 12.17 -29.03 21.89
CA LYS A 336 12.66 -30.00 22.89
C LYS A 336 11.62 -31.09 23.20
N THR A 337 10.32 -30.76 23.17
CA THR A 337 9.23 -31.74 23.38
C THR A 337 8.99 -32.67 22.20
N LEU A 338 9.44 -32.29 20.99
CA LEU A 338 9.27 -33.08 19.76
C LEU A 338 10.32 -34.19 19.59
N SER A 339 11.29 -34.30 20.50
CA SER A 339 12.39 -35.29 20.42
C SER A 339 11.92 -36.75 20.38
N ASP A 340 10.71 -37.05 20.86
CA ASP A 340 10.12 -38.39 20.83
C ASP A 340 9.26 -38.66 19.58
N GLU A 341 8.99 -37.65 18.73
CA GLU A 341 8.22 -37.82 17.50
C GLU A 341 9.07 -38.46 16.39
N LYS A 342 8.45 -39.34 15.61
CA LYS A 342 9.13 -40.05 14.52
C LYS A 342 8.87 -39.37 13.18
N GLY A 343 9.94 -39.16 12.42
CA GLY A 343 9.89 -38.67 11.04
C GLY A 343 9.65 -37.16 10.94
N ASN A 344 9.23 -36.71 9.76
CA ASN A 344 9.14 -35.27 9.45
C ASN A 344 7.94 -34.56 10.11
N ALA A 345 7.09 -35.27 10.84
CA ALA A 345 5.89 -34.71 11.47
C ALA A 345 6.24 -33.63 12.52
N GLY A 346 7.24 -33.86 13.36
CA GLY A 346 7.65 -32.87 14.36
C GLY A 346 8.27 -31.62 13.73
N VAL A 347 9.11 -31.79 12.69
CA VAL A 347 9.68 -30.66 11.94
C VAL A 347 8.56 -29.87 11.24
N HIS A 348 7.56 -30.56 10.69
CA HIS A 348 6.39 -29.93 10.08
C HIS A 348 5.57 -29.12 11.07
N ASN A 349 5.28 -29.68 12.25
CA ASN A 349 4.60 -28.96 13.33
C ASN A 349 5.39 -27.73 13.78
N LEU A 350 6.73 -27.83 13.85
CA LEU A 350 7.59 -26.71 14.21
C LEU A 350 7.53 -25.57 13.18
N ILE A 351 7.61 -25.90 11.88
CA ILE A 351 7.48 -24.91 10.78
C ILE A 351 6.09 -24.26 10.84
N GLN A 352 5.03 -25.05 11.01
CA GLN A 352 3.66 -24.54 11.09
C GLN A 352 3.48 -23.61 12.30
N MET A 353 4.04 -23.96 13.46
CA MET A 353 3.99 -23.14 14.67
C MET A 353 4.78 -21.84 14.50
N ALA A 354 5.98 -21.89 13.91
CA ALA A 354 6.78 -20.70 13.63
C ALA A 354 6.06 -19.74 12.65
N ALA A 355 5.45 -20.28 11.60
CA ALA A 355 4.64 -19.50 10.65
C ALA A 355 3.36 -18.92 11.28
N SER A 356 2.83 -19.58 12.31
CA SER A 356 1.62 -19.13 13.03
C SER A 356 1.93 -18.15 14.17
N SER A 357 3.20 -17.77 14.36
CA SER A 357 3.60 -16.81 15.39
C SER A 357 3.08 -15.39 15.10
N VAL A 358 2.99 -14.59 16.16
CA VAL A 358 2.70 -13.16 16.04
C VAL A 358 3.79 -12.47 15.22
N ASP A 359 5.05 -12.83 15.46
CA ASP A 359 6.21 -12.26 14.75
C ASP A 359 6.15 -12.53 13.23
N TYR A 360 5.58 -13.66 12.79
CA TYR A 360 5.39 -13.93 11.36
C TYR A 360 4.44 -12.94 10.67
N GLN A 361 3.58 -12.25 11.43
CA GLN A 361 2.71 -11.21 10.89
C GLN A 361 3.47 -9.93 10.51
N PHE A 362 4.72 -9.81 10.94
CA PHE A 362 5.62 -8.70 10.66
C PHE A 362 6.57 -9.06 9.50
N ALA A 363 7.01 -8.05 8.75
CA ALA A 363 7.83 -8.09 7.55
C ALA A 363 9.25 -7.59 7.84
#